data_AF-A0A7I7VW25-F1
#
_entry.id   AF-A0A7I7VW25-F1
#
_cell.length_a   1.000
_cell.length_b   1.000
_cell.length_c   1.000
_cell.angle_alpha   90.00
_cell.angle_beta   90.00
_cell.angle_gamma   90.00
#
_symmetry.space_group_name_H-M   'P 1'
#
loop_
_entity.id
_entity.type
_entity.pdbx_description
1 polymer ?
#
loop_
_entity_poly.entity_id
_entity_poly.type
_entity_poly.pdbx_seq_one_letter_code
_entity_poly.pdbx_strand_id
1 'polypeptide(L)'
;MRAVDVRTFLRDRGAHLAGDQGGEAAIEFATPRVHYESQDTWSGTVMCCLDWRAEIRLTALDASGQAPDVVAGFVDFLVLQLGNQPVADALELYGPDAAAFAELFEDAWMASDIDERTTSLPGCPSVRSCWCCTPD
;
A
#
# COMPACT_ATOMS: atom_id res chain seq x y z
N MET A 1 15.46 -6.89 -3.78
CA MET A 1 14.97 -8.28 -3.61
C MET A 1 13.68 -8.39 -4.40
N ARG A 2 13.54 -9.41 -5.25
CA ARG A 2 12.35 -9.57 -6.11
C ARG A 2 11.25 -10.23 -5.28
N ALA A 3 10.01 -9.76 -5.41
CA ALA A 3 8.85 -10.37 -4.78
C ALA A 3 7.97 -11.07 -5.82
N VAL A 4 7.25 -12.11 -5.42
CA VAL A 4 6.31 -12.87 -6.27
C VAL A 4 5.02 -13.15 -5.49
N ASP A 5 3.92 -13.41 -6.19
CA ASP A 5 2.67 -13.82 -5.55
C ASP A 5 2.76 -15.24 -4.94
N VAL A 6 1.90 -15.53 -3.97
CA VAL A 6 1.84 -16.82 -3.27
C VAL A 6 1.70 -18.00 -4.24
N ARG A 7 0.90 -17.90 -5.30
CA ARG A 7 0.67 -19.03 -6.22
C ARG A 7 1.93 -19.34 -7.02
N THR A 8 2.60 -18.31 -7.52
CA THR A 8 3.88 -18.43 -8.20
C THR A 8 4.94 -19.03 -7.26
N PHE A 9 5.05 -18.54 -6.03
CA PHE A 9 5.98 -19.10 -5.05
C PHE A 9 5.70 -20.58 -4.78
N LEU A 10 4.44 -20.96 -4.53
CA LEU A 10 4.05 -22.35 -4.24
C LEU A 10 4.30 -23.29 -5.43
N ARG A 11 4.09 -22.83 -6.66
CA ARG A 11 4.39 -23.60 -7.87
C ARG A 11 5.89 -23.88 -8.00
N ASP A 12 6.70 -22.87 -7.70
CA ASP A 12 8.15 -22.90 -7.94
C ASP A 12 8.94 -23.23 -6.64
N ARG A 13 8.25 -23.62 -5.56
CA ARG A 13 8.80 -23.73 -4.19
C ARG A 13 9.99 -24.69 -4.07
N GLY A 14 10.04 -25.76 -4.87
CA GLY A 14 11.14 -26.72 -4.86
C GLY A 14 12.48 -26.11 -5.32
N ALA A 15 12.43 -24.99 -6.05
CA ALA A 15 13.62 -24.23 -6.43
C ALA A 15 14.05 -23.22 -5.34
N HIS A 16 13.23 -23.00 -4.32
CA HIS A 16 13.42 -21.96 -3.31
C HIS A 16 13.70 -22.52 -1.93
N LEU A 17 13.07 -23.64 -1.56
CA LEU A 17 13.14 -24.21 -0.21
C LEU A 17 14.21 -25.31 -0.13
N ALA A 18 15.09 -25.22 0.87
CA ALA A 18 16.10 -26.25 1.10
C ALA A 18 15.43 -27.56 1.55
N GLY A 19 15.60 -28.63 0.78
CA GLY A 19 15.15 -29.97 1.19
C GLY A 19 13.65 -30.24 0.99
N ASP A 20 12.93 -29.43 0.20
CA ASP A 20 11.56 -29.78 -0.22
C ASP A 20 11.57 -31.02 -1.12
N GLN A 21 11.23 -32.18 -0.55
CA GLN A 21 11.07 -33.45 -1.29
C GLN A 21 9.68 -33.59 -1.92
N GLY A 22 8.93 -32.50 -2.09
CA GLY A 22 7.60 -32.53 -2.75
C GLY A 22 6.47 -32.99 -1.84
N GLY A 23 6.66 -32.92 -0.51
CA GLY A 23 5.65 -33.29 0.48
C GLY A 23 4.73 -32.12 0.88
N GLU A 24 3.64 -32.43 1.58
CA GLU A 24 2.68 -31.47 2.17
C GLU A 24 3.27 -30.76 3.41
N ALA A 25 4.56 -30.42 3.37
CA ALA A 25 5.21 -29.73 4.48
C ALA A 25 4.72 -28.28 4.56
N ALA A 26 4.40 -27.84 5.79
CA ALA A 26 4.06 -26.46 6.06
C ALA A 26 5.29 -25.56 5.78
N ILE A 27 5.04 -24.40 5.16
CA ILE A 27 6.08 -23.41 4.89
C ILE A 27 6.01 -22.37 6.00
N GLU A 28 7.12 -22.17 6.71
CA GLU A 28 7.22 -21.15 7.73
C GLU A 28 7.76 -19.83 7.16
N PHE A 29 7.18 -18.72 7.60
CA PHE A 29 7.54 -17.37 7.18
C PHE A 29 8.04 -16.55 8.38
N ALA A 30 9.02 -15.69 8.11
CA ALA A 30 9.48 -14.67 9.04
C ALA A 30 8.39 -13.61 9.29
N THR A 31 8.69 -12.68 10.21
CA THR A 31 7.82 -11.55 10.52
C THR A 31 7.43 -10.78 9.24
N PRO A 32 6.13 -10.50 9.02
CA PRO A 32 5.67 -9.75 7.86
C PRO A 32 6.28 -8.35 7.79
N ARG A 33 6.57 -7.89 6.56
CA ARG A 33 7.11 -6.55 6.31
C ARG A 33 6.22 -5.85 5.30
N VAL A 34 5.98 -4.55 5.51
CA VAL A 34 5.25 -3.73 4.54
C VAL A 34 6.25 -3.06 3.61
N HIS A 35 6.05 -3.23 2.31
CA HIS A 35 6.80 -2.54 1.26
C HIS A 35 5.90 -1.53 0.56
N TYR A 36 6.34 -0.28 0.48
CA TYR A 36 5.62 0.80 -0.20
C TYR A 36 6.33 1.14 -1.51
N GLU A 37 5.56 1.23 -2.59
CA GLU A 37 6.06 1.61 -3.90
C GLU A 37 5.07 2.51 -4.62
N SER A 38 5.55 3.62 -5.17
CA SER A 38 4.75 4.48 -6.06
C SER A 38 4.43 3.71 -7.34
N GLN A 39 3.16 3.64 -7.69
CA GLN A 39 2.67 3.10 -8.97
C GLN A 39 2.54 4.20 -10.03
N ASP A 40 2.92 5.43 -9.70
CA ASP A 40 2.81 6.57 -10.60
C ASP A 40 3.66 6.35 -11.86
N THR A 41 2.97 6.00 -12.94
CA THR A 41 3.51 5.88 -14.29
C THR A 41 3.27 7.13 -15.10
N TRP A 42 2.53 8.11 -14.55
CA TRP A 42 2.09 9.30 -15.27
C TRP A 42 3.06 10.45 -15.06
N SER A 43 3.98 10.62 -16.01
CA SER A 43 5.14 11.51 -15.89
C SER A 43 4.85 13.03 -15.99
N GLY A 44 3.78 13.56 -15.39
CA GLY A 44 3.71 15.01 -15.12
C GLY A 44 2.41 15.76 -15.33
N THR A 45 1.25 15.24 -14.92
CA THR A 45 -0.01 16.04 -14.99
C THR A 45 -0.67 16.28 -13.63
N VAL A 46 -0.45 15.41 -12.63
CA VAL A 46 -1.04 15.60 -11.29
C VAL A 46 0.05 15.59 -10.23
N MET A 47 0.61 16.76 -9.92
CA MET A 47 1.67 16.88 -8.91
C MET A 47 1.18 16.70 -7.47
N CYS A 48 -0.14 16.70 -7.25
CA CYS A 48 -0.73 16.67 -5.91
C CYS A 48 -1.33 15.32 -5.51
N CYS A 49 -1.37 14.33 -6.39
CA CYS A 49 -1.94 13.03 -6.10
C CYS A 49 -0.96 11.98 -6.63
N LEU A 50 -0.60 11.02 -5.81
CA LEU A 50 0.31 9.95 -6.17
C LEU A 50 -0.36 8.61 -5.91
N ASP A 51 -0.29 7.70 -6.87
CA ASP A 51 -0.75 6.33 -6.71
C ASP A 51 0.33 5.47 -6.05
N TRP A 52 -0.05 4.75 -4.99
CA TRP A 52 0.86 3.97 -4.18
C TRP A 52 0.29 2.58 -3.89
N ARG A 53 1.20 1.62 -3.77
CA ARG A 53 0.90 0.26 -3.36
C ARG A 53 1.66 -0.09 -2.10
N ALA A 54 0.97 -0.63 -1.12
CA ALA A 54 1.56 -1.23 0.07
C ALA A 54 1.38 -2.75 0.00
N GLU A 55 2.48 -3.48 -0.02
CA GLU A 55 2.49 -4.94 -0.07
C GLU A 55 2.92 -5.54 1.26
N ILE A 56 2.21 -6.57 1.72
CA ILE A 56 2.64 -7.42 2.82
C ILE A 56 3.55 -8.49 2.23
N ARG A 57 4.85 -8.40 2.52
CA ARG A 57 5.88 -9.33 2.06
C ARG A 57 6.31 -10.26 3.18
N LEU A 58 6.39 -11.55 2.84
CA LEU A 58 6.82 -12.64 3.71
C LEU A 58 8.11 -13.25 3.17
N THR A 59 9.08 -13.49 4.04
CA THR A 59 10.31 -14.21 3.69
C THR A 59 10.22 -15.61 4.26
N ALA A 60 10.34 -16.65 3.41
CA ALA A 60 10.34 -18.03 3.88
C ALA A 60 11.60 -18.32 4.73
N LEU A 61 11.44 -18.96 5.88
CA LEU A 61 12.55 -19.21 6.82
C LEU A 61 13.54 -20.25 6.29
N ASP A 62 13.02 -21.29 5.64
CA ASP A 62 13.83 -22.36 5.03
C ASP A 62 14.27 -22.05 3.59
N ALA A 63 14.22 -20.77 3.22
CA ALA A 63 14.68 -20.30 1.92
C ALA A 63 16.18 -20.57 1.74
N SER A 64 16.51 -21.15 0.59
CA SER A 64 17.88 -21.31 0.13
C SER A 64 18.25 -20.23 -0.88
N GLY A 65 19.49 -19.74 -0.80
CA GLY A 65 20.03 -18.81 -1.80
C GLY A 65 19.29 -17.48 -1.88
N GLN A 66 18.88 -17.09 -3.09
CA GLN A 66 18.21 -15.83 -3.41
C GLN A 66 16.71 -16.07 -3.66
N ALA A 67 16.03 -16.77 -2.75
CA ALA A 67 14.58 -16.95 -2.85
C ALA A 67 13.87 -15.57 -2.86
N PRO A 68 12.80 -15.40 -3.66
CA PRO A 68 12.04 -14.17 -3.65
C PRO A 68 11.23 -14.03 -2.35
N ASP A 69 10.90 -12.78 -2.00
CA ASP A 69 9.84 -12.54 -1.02
C ASP A 69 8.48 -12.94 -1.60
N VAL A 70 7.55 -13.32 -0.74
CA VAL A 70 6.19 -13.71 -1.10
C VAL A 70 5.22 -12.59 -0.74
N VAL A 71 4.49 -12.07 -1.71
CA VAL A 71 3.43 -11.09 -1.50
C VAL A 71 2.18 -11.81 -1.00
N ALA A 72 1.87 -11.66 0.28
CA ALA A 72 0.70 -12.27 0.93
C ALA A 72 -0.58 -11.44 0.74
N GLY A 73 -0.44 -10.15 0.46
CA GLY A 73 -1.55 -9.24 0.23
C GLY A 73 -1.03 -7.85 -0.12
N PHE A 74 -1.93 -6.99 -0.62
CA PHE A 74 -1.61 -5.62 -0.95
C PHE A 74 -2.83 -4.72 -0.79
N VAL A 75 -2.57 -3.42 -0.66
CA VAL A 75 -3.58 -2.36 -0.79
C VAL A 75 -3.02 -1.29 -1.72
N ASP A 76 -3.84 -0.87 -2.67
CA ASP A 76 -3.58 0.28 -3.53
C ASP A 76 -4.29 1.51 -2.92
N PHE A 77 -3.62 2.65 -2.88
CA PHE A 77 -4.13 3.86 -2.23
C PHE A 77 -3.52 5.13 -2.86
N LEU A 78 -4.26 6.23 -2.75
CA LEU A 78 -3.82 7.54 -3.22
C LEU A 78 -3.23 8.36 -2.06
N VAL A 79 -2.13 9.05 -2.32
CA VAL A 79 -1.53 10.04 -1.43
C VAL A 79 -1.77 11.42 -2.00
N LEU A 80 -2.52 12.25 -1.27
CA LEU A 80 -2.88 13.61 -1.66
C LEU A 80 -2.03 14.65 -0.93
N GLN A 81 -1.42 15.55 -1.68
CA GLN A 81 -0.79 16.77 -1.18
C GLN A 81 -1.80 17.92 -1.20
N LEU A 82 -2.31 18.26 -0.01
CA LEU A 82 -3.28 19.33 0.18
C LEU A 82 -2.71 20.72 -0.13
N GLY A 83 -3.59 21.66 -0.47
CA GLY A 83 -3.26 23.08 -0.65
C GLY A 83 -2.70 23.49 -2.02
N ASN A 84 -2.50 22.57 -2.96
CA ASN A 84 -1.99 22.87 -4.30
C ASN A 84 -3.08 23.08 -5.36
N GLN A 85 -4.18 22.31 -5.30
CA GLN A 85 -5.32 22.38 -6.21
C GLN A 85 -6.57 21.79 -5.52
N PRO A 86 -7.79 22.00 -6.05
CA PRO A 86 -8.97 21.32 -5.55
C PRO A 86 -8.78 19.79 -5.61
N VAL A 87 -9.02 19.11 -4.49
CA VAL A 87 -8.80 17.66 -4.38
C VAL A 87 -9.76 16.89 -5.28
N ALA A 88 -11.00 17.38 -5.43
CA ALA A 88 -12.01 16.79 -6.32
C ALA A 88 -11.50 16.67 -7.77
N ASP A 89 -10.93 17.76 -8.31
CA ASP A 89 -10.37 17.80 -9.67
C ASP A 89 -9.23 16.76 -9.83
N ALA A 90 -8.41 16.57 -8.81
CA ALA A 90 -7.34 15.58 -8.83
C ALA A 90 -7.87 14.14 -8.78
N LEU A 91 -8.88 13.87 -7.93
CA LEU A 91 -9.47 12.54 -7.78
C LEU A 91 -10.20 12.06 -9.04
N GLU A 92 -10.84 12.96 -9.78
CA GLU A 92 -11.49 12.63 -11.06
C GLU A 92 -10.54 11.98 -12.07
N LEU A 93 -9.24 12.34 -12.03
CA LEU A 93 -8.23 11.83 -12.95
C LEU A 93 -7.83 10.36 -12.66
N TYR A 94 -8.12 9.86 -11.46
CA TYR A 94 -7.83 8.47 -11.05
C TYR A 94 -9.04 7.54 -11.20
N GLY A 95 -10.13 8.04 -11.77
CA GLY A 95 -11.32 7.25 -12.11
C GLY A 95 -12.48 7.39 -11.12
N PRO A 96 -13.61 6.71 -11.38
CA PRO A 96 -14.86 6.91 -10.66
C PRO A 96 -14.77 6.51 -9.18
N ASP A 97 -14.00 5.48 -8.86
CA ASP A 97 -13.84 5.01 -7.49
C ASP A 97 -13.08 6.04 -6.64
N ALA A 98 -12.05 6.68 -7.21
CA ALA A 98 -11.33 7.77 -6.56
C ALA A 98 -12.20 9.03 -6.45
N ALA A 99 -12.95 9.36 -7.50
CA ALA A 99 -13.86 10.50 -7.52
C ALA A 99 -14.96 10.42 -6.44
N ALA A 100 -15.37 9.22 -6.04
CA ALA A 100 -16.34 9.03 -4.95
C ALA A 100 -15.87 9.62 -3.61
N PHE A 101 -14.56 9.76 -3.40
CA PHE A 101 -14.00 10.35 -2.18
C PHE A 101 -13.96 11.88 -2.19
N ALA A 102 -14.36 12.54 -3.29
CA ALA A 102 -14.33 14.00 -3.40
C ALA A 102 -15.18 14.71 -2.34
N GLU A 103 -16.27 14.09 -1.88
CA GLU A 103 -17.14 14.65 -0.84
C GLU A 103 -16.45 14.80 0.53
N LEU A 104 -15.31 14.12 0.74
CA LEU A 104 -14.53 14.21 1.98
C LEU A 104 -13.67 15.48 2.05
N PHE A 105 -13.67 16.31 1.00
CA PHE A 105 -12.80 17.47 0.86
C PHE A 105 -13.60 18.74 0.56
N GLU A 106 -13.26 19.82 1.26
CA GLU A 106 -13.68 21.19 0.96
C GLU A 106 -12.54 21.89 0.21
N ASP A 107 -12.71 22.08 -1.10
CA ASP A 107 -11.70 22.62 -2.01
C ASP A 107 -10.37 21.83 -1.96
N ALA A 108 -9.30 22.47 -1.47
CA ALA A 108 -7.95 21.91 -1.37
C ALA A 108 -7.65 21.27 -0.01
N TRP A 109 -8.66 21.15 0.86
CA TRP A 109 -8.54 20.71 2.25
C TRP A 109 -9.58 19.64 2.60
N MET A 110 -9.33 18.90 3.68
CA MET A 110 -10.31 17.95 4.21
C MET A 110 -11.52 18.70 4.76
N ALA A 111 -12.72 18.14 4.54
CA ALA A 111 -13.95 18.70 5.08
C ALA A 111 -13.87 18.82 6.60
N SER A 112 -14.38 19.93 7.13
CA SER A 112 -14.14 20.35 8.52
C SER A 112 -14.76 19.41 9.56
N ASP A 113 -15.77 18.65 9.18
CA ASP A 113 -16.47 17.63 9.94
C ASP A 113 -15.74 16.28 10.00
N ILE A 114 -14.79 16.05 9.08
CA ILE A 114 -13.99 14.82 8.96
C ILE A 114 -12.54 15.04 9.46
N ASP A 115 -12.07 16.28 9.48
CA ASP A 115 -10.74 16.66 9.95
C ASP A 115 -10.59 16.43 11.47
N GLU A 116 -10.20 15.22 11.87
CA GLU A 116 -9.71 14.93 13.22
C GLU A 116 -8.40 15.69 13.44
N ARG A 117 -8.50 16.93 13.94
CA ARG A 117 -7.35 17.68 14.43
C ARG A 117 -6.77 16.96 15.64
N THR A 118 -5.78 16.10 15.41
CA THR A 118 -4.91 15.64 16.51
C THR A 118 -4.18 16.87 17.03
N THR A 119 -4.48 17.28 18.27
CA THR A 119 -3.70 18.31 18.95
C THR A 119 -2.25 17.88 18.91
N SER A 120 -1.39 18.72 18.33
CA SER A 120 0.04 18.44 18.16
C SER A 120 0.65 17.88 19.45
N LEU A 121 1.09 16.64 19.43
CA LEU A 121 1.98 16.13 20.47
C LEU A 121 3.31 16.89 20.34
N PRO A 122 3.85 17.47 21.44
CA PRO A 122 5.09 18.24 21.36
C PRO A 122 6.23 17.37 20.81
N GLY A 123 6.78 17.77 19.67
CA GLY A 123 7.88 17.07 18.99
C GLY A 123 7.48 16.27 17.75
N CYS A 124 6.19 16.11 17.45
CA CYS A 124 5.72 15.54 16.19
C CYS A 124 5.21 16.66 15.26
N PRO A 125 5.67 16.74 13.99
CA PRO A 125 4.97 17.55 13.01
C PRO A 125 3.53 17.04 12.92
N SER A 126 2.56 17.96 12.80
CA SER A 126 1.14 17.60 12.69
C SER A 126 0.93 16.69 11.48
N VAL A 127 0.74 15.40 11.72
CA VAL A 127 0.31 14.44 10.71
C VAL A 127 -1.20 14.36 10.80
N ARG A 128 -1.88 14.80 9.75
CA ARG A 128 -3.32 14.60 9.57
C ARG A 128 -3.49 13.20 8.99
N SER A 129 -4.08 12.29 9.75
CA SER A 129 -4.37 10.92 9.29
C SER A 129 -5.86 10.68 9.40
N CYS A 130 -6.48 10.29 8.28
CA CYS A 130 -7.86 9.81 8.28
C CYS A 130 -7.81 8.28 8.11
N TRP A 131 -8.37 7.53 9.06
CA TRP A 131 -8.55 6.08 8.97
C TRP A 131 -9.99 5.82 8.56
N CYS A 132 -10.25 5.68 7.26
CA CYS A 132 -11.52 5.11 6.79
C CYS A 132 -11.42 3.58 6.86
N CYS A 133 -11.69 3.01 8.04
CA CYS A 133 -12.14 1.63 8.13
C CYS A 133 -13.66 1.64 8.09
N THR A 134 -14.27 1.21 6.98
CA THR A 134 -15.67 0.77 6.99
C THR A 134 -15.73 -0.60 7.68
N PRO A 135 -16.45 -0.75 8.80
CA PRO A 135 -16.91 -2.07 9.22
C PRO A 135 -18.17 -2.44 8.42
N ASP A 136 -18.21 -3.66 7.91
CA ASP A 136 -19.46 -4.35 7.57
C ASP A 136 -20.35 -4.52 8.82
#